data_AF-A0A959MTM8-F1
#
_entry.id   AF-A0A959MTM8-F1
#
_cell.length_a   1.000
_cell.length_b   1.000
_cell.length_c   1.000
_cell.angle_alpha   90.00
_cell.angle_beta   90.00
_cell.angle_gamma   90.00
#
_symmetry.space_group_name_H-M   'P 1'
#
loop_
_entity.id
_entity.type
_entity.pdbx_description
1 polymer ?
#
loop_
_entity_poly.entity_id
_entity_poly.type
_entity_poly.pdbx_seq_one_letter_code
_entity_poly.pdbx_strand_id
1 'polypeptide(L)' 'MIKVIVQDGESIDKALKRFKKKYEKAGILKEFRRRKEYVKPSVLKKMQKERTVRKKRRILEEENN' A
#
# COMPACT_ATOMS: atom_id res chain seq x y z
N MET A 1 -11.39 -8.39 9.08
CA MET A 1 -11.55 -7.61 10.33
C MET A 1 -10.18 -7.53 11.01
N ILE A 2 -9.67 -6.33 11.27
CA ILE A 2 -8.37 -6.15 11.92
C ILE A 2 -8.62 -6.08 13.43
N LYS A 3 -7.98 -6.98 14.18
CA LYS A 3 -8.03 -6.99 15.64
C LYS A 3 -6.62 -7.00 16.23
N VAL A 4 -6.45 -6.32 17.35
CA VAL A 4 -5.23 -6.33 18.16
C VAL A 4 -5.65 -6.72 19.57
N ILE A 5 -5.02 -7.76 20.10
CA ILE A 5 -5.20 -8.19 21.48
C ILE A 5 -4.24 -7.34 22.33
N VAL A 6 -4.79 -6.68 23.35
CA VAL A 6 -4.03 -5.92 24.33
C VAL A 6 -3.62 -6.90 25.44
N GLN A 7 -2.35 -6.87 25.85
CA GLN A 7 -1.86 -7.69 26.96
C GLN A 7 -1.94 -6.89 28.27
N ASP A 8 -2.08 -7.59 29.40
CA ASP A 8 -2.14 -6.97 30.72
C ASP A 8 -0.82 -6.22 31.02
N GLY A 9 -0.94 -4.92 31.33
CA GLY A 9 0.19 -4.01 31.52
C GLY A 9 0.67 -3.26 30.26
N GLU A 10 0.06 -3.48 29.10
CA GLU A 10 0.40 -2.74 27.89
C GLU A 10 -0.30 -1.36 27.85
N SER A 11 0.48 -0.30 27.65
CA SER A 11 -0.07 1.05 27.43
C SER A 11 -0.94 1.08 26.16
N ILE A 12 -2.13 1.67 26.27
CA ILE A 12 -3.12 1.82 25.18
C ILE A 12 -2.49 2.42 23.92
N ASP A 13 -1.57 3.37 24.06
CA ASP A 13 -0.88 4.01 22.93
C ASP A 13 -0.03 3.04 22.11
N LYS A 14 0.60 2.05 22.77
CA LYS A 14 1.37 1.01 22.08
C LYS A 14 0.45 0.09 21.29
N ALA A 15 -0.69 -0.29 21.87
CA ALA A 15 -1.70 -1.08 21.17
C ALA A 15 -2.27 -0.36 19.94
N LEU A 16 -2.56 0.94 20.05
CA LEU A 16 -3.02 1.79 18.95
C LEU A 16 -1.98 1.91 17.83
N LYS A 17 -0.69 2.09 18.16
CA LYS A 17 0.39 2.11 17.17
C LYS A 17 0.50 0.79 16.40
N ARG A 18 0.38 -0.36 17.08
CA ARG A 18 0.36 -1.67 16.40
C ARG A 18 -0.88 -1.83 15.52
N PHE A 19 -2.04 -1.38 15.98
CA PHE A 19 -3.27 -1.40 15.20
C PHE A 19 -3.12 -0.58 13.92
N LYS A 20 -2.62 0.65 14.03
CA LYS A 20 -2.35 1.53 12.87
C LYS A 20 -1.39 0.86 11.89
N LYS A 21 -0.28 0.27 12.36
CA LYS A 21 0.65 -0.49 11.49
C LYS A 21 -0.04 -1.67 10.80
N LYS A 22 -0.86 -2.46 11.52
CA LYS A 22 -1.61 -3.57 10.91
C LYS A 22 -2.64 -3.08 9.89
N TYR A 23 -3.30 -1.97 10.16
CA TYR A 23 -4.27 -1.33 9.25
C TYR A 23 -3.62 -0.84 7.96
N GLU A 24 -2.48 -0.15 8.08
CA GLU A 24 -1.70 0.32 6.94
C GLU A 24 -1.13 -0.84 6.12
N LYS A 25 -0.59 -1.87 6.80
CA LYS A 25 -0.07 -3.08 6.15
C LYS A 25 -1.16 -3.86 5.41
N ALA A 26 -2.36 -3.94 5.96
CA ALA A 26 -3.50 -4.55 5.30
C ALA A 26 -3.95 -3.78 4.05
N GLY A 27 -3.56 -2.50 3.91
CA GLY A 27 -3.81 -1.72 2.71
C GLY A 27 -5.29 -1.47 2.42
N ILE A 28 -6.16 -1.58 3.43
CA ILE A 28 -7.62 -1.50 3.28
C ILE A 28 -8.03 -0.20 2.58
N LEU A 29 -7.43 0.94 2.95
CA LEU A 29 -7.70 2.22 2.29
C LEU A 29 -7.28 2.23 0.82
N LYS A 30 -6.14 1.60 0.50
CA LYS A 30 -5.63 1.54 -0.87
C LYS A 30 -6.53 0.65 -1.73
N GLU A 31 -6.99 -0.46 -1.17
CA GLU A 31 -7.93 -1.36 -1.82
C GLU A 31 -9.29 -0.70 -2.01
N PHE A 32 -9.83 -0.04 -0.99
CA PHE A 32 -11.08 0.71 -1.08
C PHE A 32 -11.03 1.75 -2.19
N ARG A 33 -9.97 2.57 -2.23
CA ARG A 33 -9.77 3.57 -3.30
C ARG A 33 -9.69 2.92 -4.69
N ARG A 34 -9.00 1.77 -4.81
CA ARG A 34 -8.89 1.04 -6.08
C ARG A 34 -10.23 0.46 -6.54
N ARG A 35 -11.07 0.00 -5.61
CA ARG A 35 -12.37 -0.63 -5.89
C ARG A 35 -13.52 0.37 -6.05
N LYS A 36 -13.31 1.64 -5.68
CA LYS A 36 -14.33 2.70 -5.78
C LYS A 36 -14.87 2.86 -7.21
N GLU A 37 -14.02 2.62 -8.21
CA GLU A 37 -14.35 2.78 -9.62
C GLU A 37 -14.02 1.51 -10.39
N TYR A 38 -14.86 1.15 -11.38
CA TYR A 38 -14.56 0.05 -12.28
C TYR A 38 -13.52 0.49 -13.31
N VAL A 39 -12.32 -0.10 -13.21
CA VAL A 39 -11.26 0.10 -14.20
C VAL A 39 -11.17 -1.15 -15.07
N LYS A 40 -11.42 -1.01 -16.39
CA LYS A 40 -11.29 -2.11 -17.34
C LYS A 40 -9.89 -2.76 -17.19
N PRO A 41 -9.77 -4.09 -17.19
CA PRO A 41 -8.48 -4.78 -16.98
C PRO A 41 -7.40 -4.36 -17.97
N SER A 42 -7.79 -4.01 -19.21
CA SER A 42 -6.87 -3.48 -20.21
C SER A 42 -6.21 -2.16 -19.80
N VAL A 43 -6.99 -1.24 -19.21
CA VAL A 43 -6.50 0.07 -18.75
C VAL A 43 -5.54 -0.13 -17.58
N LEU A 44 -5.89 -1.03 -16.64
CA LEU A 44 -5.02 -1.37 -15.51
C LEU A 44 -3.67 -1.93 -15.98
N LYS A 45 -3.67 -2.86 -16.95
CA LYS A 45 -2.45 -3.44 -17.54
C LYS A 45 -1.59 -2.36 -18.22
N LYS A 46 -2.22 -1.44 -18.97
CA LYS A 46 -1.51 -0.33 -19.63
C LYS A 46 -0.82 0.58 -18.61
N MET A 47 -1.54 1.01 -17.57
CA MET A 47 -1.00 1.85 -16.51
C MET A 47 0.16 1.18 -15.75
N GLN A 48 0.07 -0.14 -15.51
CA GLN A 48 1.16 -0.89 -14.87
C GLN A 48 2.41 -0.91 -15.76
N LYS A 49 2.27 -1.19 -17.06
CA LYS A 49 3.40 -1.21 -18.00
C LYS A 49 4.10 0.14 -18.07
N GLU A 50 3.35 1.23 -18.19
CA GLU A 50 3.89 2.59 -18.23
C GLU A 50 4.66 2.94 -16.95
N ARG A 51 4.11 2.61 -15.77
CA ARG A 51 4.80 2.82 -14.49
C ARG A 51 6.12 2.06 -14.42
N THR A 52 6.16 0.81 -14.87
CA THR A 52 7.37 0.00 -14.87
C THR A 52 8.44 0.58 -15.80
N VAL A 53 8.04 1.00 -17.00
CA VAL A 53 8.96 1.64 -17.97
C VAL A 53 9.53 2.93 -17.40
N ARG A 54 8.68 3.81 -16.83
CA ARG A 54 9.14 5.04 -16.18
C ARG A 54 10.13 4.77 -15.05
N LYS A 55 9.87 3.76 -14.21
CA LYS A 55 10.77 3.38 -13.13
C LYS A 55 12.12 2.89 -13.66
N LYS A 56 12.13 2.02 -14.68
CA LYS A 56 13.36 1.53 -15.31
C LYS A 56 14.19 2.66 -15.91
N ARG A 57 13.53 3.58 -16.61
CA ARG A 57 14.19 4.75 -17.19
C ARG A 57 14.87 5.61 -16.12
N ARG A 58 14.20 5.86 -15.00
CA ARG A 58 14.78 6.62 -13.88
C ARG A 58 16.01 5.94 -13.28
N ILE A 59 15.97 4.61 -13.10
CA ILE A 59 17.11 3.84 -12.59
C ILE A 59 18.29 3.92 -13.56
N LEU A 60 18.05 3.77 -14.87
CA LEU A 60 19.09 3.89 -15.88
C LEU A 60 19.69 5.30 -15.93
N GLU A 61 18.87 6.34 -15.74
CA GLU A 61 19.34 7.73 -15.62
C GLU A 61 20.18 7.94 -14.35
N GLU A 62 19.82 7.29 -13.23
CA GLU A 62 20.60 7.28 -11.98
C GLU A 62 21.92 6.50 -12.11
N GLU A 63 21.99 5.46 -12.96
CA GLU A 63 23.21 4.64 -13.19
C GLU A 63 24.21 5.28 -14.17
N ASN A 64 23.74 6.14 -15.09
CA ASN A 64 24.58 6.80 -16.09
C ASN A 64 25.16 8.15 -15.62
N ASN A 65 24.94 8.51 -14.37
CA ASN A 65 25.31 9.80 -13.76
C ASN A 65 26.17 9.57 -12.52
#